data_AF-A0A4Q1BNG4-F1
#
_entry.id   AF-A0A4Q1BNG4-F1
#
_cell.length_a   1.000
_cell.length_b   1.000
_cell.length_c   1.000
_cell.angle_alpha   90.00
_cell.angle_beta   90.00
_cell.angle_gamma   90.00
#
_symmetry.space_group_name_H-M   'P 1'
#
loop_
_entity.id
_entity.type
_entity.pdbx_description
1 polymer ?
#
loop_
_entity_poly.entity_id
_entity_poly.type
_entity_poly.pdbx_seq_one_letter_code
_entity_poly.pdbx_strand_id
1 'polypeptide(L)'
;MEATLNSHLELMMNRIMQLEQDLASAQLHQAPTTITSKKEPKINSPAPFSGRKDEAMEFLLKCDMVFDTQPQTYALNTTRIAFVTNLLKDEAYRWVMPHLMLPQDQKPAWVQDWSLFKEEFKRMFEDTNIIETARHKLKTLRQTGSATSYATEFQRHAAYLNWNDEALRHNFFDGLKDDVKDKILTPNNFKTFGDLVNNSIKWDDLLFQRRKGTPFHKNPTPARLDTPVIRNRPFTFQPSFRQIHTPSHTSTSASAGPTPMEVDAVRPRFSPLTNEERTFRINNKLCLYCGKPGHMAHECRVRSNNRTPSKVNATINNNNNNNNNTPVPKNSKPQV
;
A
#
# COMPACT_ATOMS: atom_id res chain seq x y z
N MET A 1 84.12 41.02 -7.20
CA MET A 1 82.66 40.94 -7.33
C MET A 1 82.22 40.29 -8.63
N GLU A 2 82.95 40.43 -9.75
CA GLU A 2 82.58 39.79 -11.03
C GLU A 2 82.76 38.27 -11.04
N ALA A 3 83.82 37.72 -10.44
CA ALA A 3 84.06 36.27 -10.40
C ALA A 3 82.97 35.48 -9.64
N THR A 4 82.42 36.08 -8.58
CA THR A 4 81.32 35.48 -7.80
C THR A 4 79.99 35.52 -8.55
N LEU A 5 79.77 36.55 -9.36
CA LEU A 5 78.56 36.67 -10.19
C LEU A 5 78.59 35.67 -11.36
N ASN A 6 79.74 35.50 -11.99
CA ASN A 6 79.90 34.54 -13.08
C ASN A 6 79.75 33.09 -12.60
N SER A 7 80.27 32.76 -11.42
CA SER A 7 80.06 31.45 -10.79
C SER A 7 78.59 31.20 -10.44
N HIS A 8 77.85 32.23 -10.00
CA HIS A 8 76.44 32.11 -9.70
C HIS A 8 75.57 31.92 -10.96
N LEU A 9 75.91 32.61 -12.05
CA LEU A 9 75.26 32.44 -13.36
C LEU A 9 75.47 31.02 -13.91
N GLU A 10 76.68 30.48 -13.78
CA GLU A 10 77.00 29.12 -14.22
C GLU A 10 76.26 28.06 -13.39
N LEU A 11 76.10 28.29 -12.08
CA LEU A 11 75.29 27.45 -11.21
C LEU A 11 73.80 27.48 -11.59
N MET A 12 73.26 28.66 -11.93
CA MET A 12 71.87 28.81 -12.37
C MET A 12 71.63 28.13 -13.72
N MET A 13 72.54 28.26 -14.69
CA MET A 13 72.44 27.59 -15.98
C MET A 13 72.44 26.07 -15.84
N ASN A 14 73.33 25.52 -14.99
CA ASN A 14 73.35 24.09 -14.71
C ASN A 14 72.06 23.61 -14.03
N ARG A 15 71.46 24.43 -13.15
CA ARG A 15 70.19 24.08 -12.50
C ARG A 15 69.02 24.10 -13.48
N ILE A 16 68.98 25.06 -14.40
CA ILE A 16 67.95 25.13 -15.45
C ILE A 16 68.06 23.90 -16.37
N MET A 17 69.27 23.57 -16.82
CA MET A 17 69.49 22.42 -17.70
C MET A 17 69.09 21.10 -17.01
N GLN A 18 69.37 20.96 -15.71
CA GLN A 18 68.93 19.80 -14.92
C GLN A 18 67.40 19.71 -14.84
N LEU A 19 66.72 20.83 -14.60
CA LEU A 19 65.26 20.88 -14.50
C LEU A 19 64.58 20.56 -15.84
N GLU A 20 65.15 21.01 -16.95
CA GLU A 20 64.66 20.68 -18.29
C GLU A 20 64.80 19.18 -18.60
N GLN A 21 65.93 18.57 -18.20
CA GLN A 21 66.18 17.13 -18.34
C GLN A 21 65.20 16.31 -17.47
N ASP A 22 64.94 16.74 -16.24
CA ASP A 22 63.97 16.11 -15.33
C ASP A 22 62.54 16.21 -15.88
N LEU A 23 62.18 17.34 -16.50
CA LEU A 23 60.85 17.56 -17.09
C LEU A 23 60.66 16.71 -18.37
N ALA A 24 61.70 16.59 -19.20
CA ALA A 24 61.69 15.73 -20.39
C ALA A 24 61.58 14.23 -20.03
N SER A 25 62.31 13.79 -19.00
CA SER A 25 62.23 12.40 -18.52
C SER A 25 60.88 12.08 -17.85
N ALA A 26 60.26 13.06 -17.17
CA ALA A 26 58.91 12.94 -16.63
C ALA A 26 57.83 12.85 -17.72
N GLN A 27 58.03 13.50 -18.88
CA GLN A 27 57.13 13.38 -20.04
C GLN A 27 57.27 12.03 -20.75
N LEU A 28 58.48 11.44 -20.81
CA LEU A 28 58.72 10.11 -21.39
C LEU A 28 58.14 8.95 -20.54
N HIS A 29 57.99 9.14 -19.23
CA HIS A 29 57.37 8.16 -18.32
C HIS A 29 55.85 8.33 -18.17
N GLN A 30 55.27 9.41 -18.72
CA GLN A 30 53.83 9.46 -18.95
C GLN A 30 53.53 8.68 -20.23
N ALA A 31 53.45 7.35 -20.10
CA ALA A 31 52.69 6.56 -21.06
C ALA A 31 51.32 7.24 -21.21
N PRO A 32 50.78 7.44 -22.42
CA PRO A 32 49.40 7.89 -22.56
C PRO A 32 48.57 6.86 -21.81
N THR A 33 48.08 7.22 -20.64
CA THR A 33 47.01 6.49 -19.99
C THR A 33 45.87 6.60 -20.98
N THR A 34 45.74 5.58 -21.82
CA THR A 34 44.47 5.26 -22.45
C THR A 34 43.51 5.14 -21.28
N ILE A 35 42.82 6.24 -20.98
CA ILE A 35 41.65 6.27 -20.13
C ILE A 35 40.70 5.34 -20.85
N THR A 36 40.77 4.07 -20.48
CA THR A 36 39.81 3.07 -20.90
C THR A 36 38.57 3.55 -20.16
N SER A 37 37.75 4.38 -20.82
CA SER A 37 36.55 4.95 -20.22
C SER A 37 35.67 3.76 -19.89
N LYS A 38 35.75 3.27 -18.65
CA LYS A 38 34.86 2.24 -18.15
C LYS A 38 33.47 2.85 -18.29
N LYS A 39 32.69 2.36 -19.26
CA LYS A 39 31.33 2.86 -19.51
C LYS A 39 30.57 2.73 -18.20
N GLU A 40 30.08 3.86 -17.71
CA GLU A 40 29.40 3.90 -16.42
C GLU A 40 28.09 3.10 -16.50
N PRO A 41 27.73 2.40 -15.41
CA PRO A 41 26.47 1.67 -15.35
C PRO A 41 25.30 2.66 -15.49
N LYS A 42 24.39 2.39 -16.43
CA LYS A 42 23.17 3.18 -16.60
C LYS A 42 22.21 2.84 -15.47
N ILE A 43 21.97 3.79 -14.58
CA ILE A 43 21.02 3.65 -13.49
C ILE A 43 19.77 4.45 -13.83
N ASN A 44 18.62 3.92 -13.39
CA ASN A 44 17.34 4.58 -13.57
C ASN A 44 17.37 5.92 -12.82
N SER A 45 17.07 7.00 -13.54
CA SER A 45 16.98 8.33 -12.94
C SER A 45 15.93 8.35 -11.83
N PRO A 46 16.14 9.11 -10.75
CA PRO A 46 15.16 9.24 -9.67
C PRO A 46 13.82 9.73 -10.22
N ALA A 47 12.72 9.42 -9.52
CA ALA A 47 11.44 10.03 -9.84
C ALA A 47 11.51 11.56 -9.64
N PRO A 48 10.81 12.36 -10.44
CA PRO A 48 10.77 13.81 -10.24
C PRO A 48 10.20 14.18 -8.88
N PHE A 49 10.82 15.14 -8.20
CA PHE A 49 10.46 15.56 -6.85
C PHE A 49 9.58 16.81 -6.87
N SER A 50 8.38 16.72 -6.29
CA SER A 50 7.40 17.81 -6.35
C SER A 50 7.38 18.72 -5.10
N GLY A 51 8.14 18.38 -4.05
CA GLY A 51 8.18 19.14 -2.78
C GLY A 51 7.61 18.45 -1.55
N ARG A 52 7.20 17.17 -1.66
CA ARG A 52 6.60 16.44 -0.52
C ARG A 52 7.67 16.07 0.51
N LYS A 53 7.51 16.52 1.76
CA LYS A 53 8.50 16.32 2.83
C LYS A 53 8.82 14.84 3.12
N ASP A 54 7.79 14.00 3.08
CA ASP A 54 7.91 12.54 3.25
C ASP A 54 8.82 11.87 2.18
N GLU A 55 8.97 12.48 1.00
CA GLU A 55 9.74 11.95 -0.13
C GLU A 55 11.10 12.64 -0.29
N ALA A 56 11.36 13.73 0.45
CA ALA A 56 12.53 14.59 0.28
C ALA A 56 13.85 13.84 0.58
N MET A 57 13.88 13.10 1.69
CA MET A 57 15.06 12.31 2.09
C MET A 57 15.29 11.11 1.18
N GLU A 58 14.22 10.46 0.74
CA GLU A 58 14.31 9.36 -0.22
C GLU A 58 14.86 9.84 -1.57
N PHE A 59 14.43 11.02 -2.02
CA PHE A 59 14.93 11.66 -3.22
C PHE A 59 16.42 12.00 -3.13
N LEU A 60 16.86 12.62 -2.03
CA LEU A 60 18.28 12.91 -1.80
C LEU A 60 19.13 11.63 -1.80
N LEU A 61 18.68 10.58 -1.12
CA LEU A 61 19.37 9.30 -1.08
C LEU A 61 19.52 8.68 -2.47
N LYS A 62 18.46 8.72 -3.28
CA LYS A 62 18.51 8.26 -4.68
C LYS A 62 19.47 9.10 -5.53
N CYS A 63 19.54 10.41 -5.30
CA CYS A 63 20.48 11.29 -6.01
C CYS A 63 21.93 10.99 -5.65
N ASP A 64 22.25 10.89 -4.34
CA ASP A 64 23.60 10.52 -3.89
C ASP A 64 24.00 9.15 -4.46
N MET A 65 23.10 8.16 -4.48
CA MET A 65 23.35 6.85 -5.10
C MET A 65 23.67 6.95 -6.60
N VAL A 66 23.01 7.83 -7.36
CA VAL A 66 23.32 8.06 -8.78
C VAL A 66 24.71 8.69 -8.94
N PHE A 67 25.08 9.62 -8.05
CA PHE A 67 26.40 10.26 -8.11
C PHE A 67 27.54 9.31 -7.75
N ASP A 68 27.33 8.43 -6.77
CA ASP A 68 28.32 7.42 -6.35
C ASP A 68 28.56 6.37 -7.43
N THR A 69 27.54 6.10 -8.23
CA THR A 69 27.58 5.07 -9.29
C THR A 69 28.00 5.60 -10.65
N GLN A 70 27.90 6.91 -10.87
CA GLN A 70 28.34 7.62 -12.09
C GLN A 70 29.32 8.77 -11.75
N PRO A 71 30.49 8.47 -11.15
CA PRO A 71 31.42 9.48 -10.66
C PRO A 71 32.11 10.31 -11.75
N GLN A 72 32.24 9.78 -12.98
CA GLN A 72 32.82 10.49 -14.13
C GLN A 72 31.82 11.47 -14.74
N THR A 73 30.53 11.09 -14.85
CA THR A 73 29.49 12.00 -15.36
C THR A 73 29.20 13.13 -14.36
N TYR A 74 29.19 12.82 -13.06
CA TYR A 74 28.91 13.76 -11.98
C TYR A 74 30.14 14.14 -11.16
N ALA A 75 31.28 14.36 -11.84
CA ALA A 75 32.51 14.78 -11.20
C ALA A 75 32.45 16.19 -10.61
N LEU A 76 31.64 17.08 -11.21
CA LEU A 76 31.52 18.49 -10.82
C LEU A 76 30.26 18.72 -9.99
N ASN A 77 30.35 19.58 -8.96
CA ASN A 77 29.17 19.97 -8.16
C ASN A 77 28.10 20.64 -9.03
N THR A 78 28.51 21.41 -10.04
CA THR A 78 27.58 22.06 -10.98
C THR A 78 26.76 21.05 -11.79
N THR A 79 27.34 19.92 -12.20
CA THR A 79 26.58 18.89 -12.94
C THR A 79 25.64 18.11 -12.03
N ARG A 80 26.01 17.89 -10.76
CA ARG A 80 25.13 17.31 -9.73
C ARG A 80 23.91 18.20 -9.47
N ILE A 81 24.13 19.49 -9.26
CA ILE A 81 23.06 20.46 -9.01
C ILE A 81 22.18 20.63 -10.26
N ALA A 82 22.78 20.67 -11.46
CA ALA A 82 22.02 20.67 -12.71
C ALA A 82 21.13 19.42 -12.85
N PHE A 83 21.65 18.23 -12.51
CA PHE A 83 20.86 17.01 -12.53
C PHE A 83 19.66 17.11 -11.59
N VAL A 84 19.89 17.47 -10.33
CA VAL A 84 18.84 17.58 -9.32
C VAL A 84 17.80 18.62 -9.71
N THR A 85 18.22 19.80 -10.17
CA THR A 85 17.30 20.87 -10.59
C THR A 85 16.41 20.46 -11.76
N ASN A 86 16.89 19.61 -12.68
CA ASN A 86 16.05 19.02 -13.74
C ASN A 86 15.02 18.00 -13.20
N LEU A 87 15.28 17.39 -12.05
CA LEU A 87 14.37 16.46 -11.39
C LEU A 87 13.36 17.16 -10.47
N LEU A 88 13.61 18.41 -10.08
CA LEU A 88 12.65 19.20 -9.29
C LEU A 88 11.46 19.62 -10.14
N LYS A 89 10.26 19.52 -9.57
CA LYS A 89 8.99 19.96 -10.15
C LYS A 89 8.19 20.78 -9.14
N ASP A 90 7.21 21.52 -9.66
CA ASP A 90 6.20 22.23 -8.88
C ASP A 90 6.79 23.10 -7.76
N GLU A 91 6.44 22.82 -6.50
CA GLU A 91 6.87 23.58 -5.32
C GLU A 91 8.39 23.55 -5.15
N ALA A 92 9.02 22.40 -5.39
CA ALA A 92 10.47 22.26 -5.28
C ALA A 92 11.23 23.06 -6.34
N TYR A 93 10.73 23.10 -7.57
CA TYR A 93 11.34 23.90 -8.64
C TYR A 93 11.17 25.41 -8.36
N ARG A 94 10.00 25.83 -7.87
CA ARG A 94 9.72 27.23 -7.52
C ARG A 94 10.63 27.76 -6.41
N TRP A 95 11.11 26.90 -5.51
CA TRP A 95 12.09 27.27 -4.50
C TRP A 95 13.47 27.58 -5.10
N VAL A 96 13.95 26.77 -6.05
CA VAL A 96 15.31 26.94 -6.62
C VAL A 96 15.34 27.98 -7.76
N MET A 97 14.25 28.12 -8.51
CA MET A 97 14.15 28.96 -9.71
C MET A 97 14.67 30.41 -9.50
N PRO A 98 14.29 31.16 -8.44
CA PRO A 98 14.75 32.54 -8.25
C PRO A 98 16.27 32.63 -8.12
N HIS A 99 16.89 31.64 -7.47
CA HIS A 99 18.33 31.61 -7.22
C HIS A 99 19.14 31.19 -8.45
N LEU A 100 18.56 30.39 -9.35
CA LEU A 100 19.19 30.02 -10.63
C LEU A 100 19.19 31.18 -11.65
N MET A 101 18.18 32.05 -11.60
CA MET A 101 18.02 33.18 -12.51
C MET A 101 18.94 34.37 -12.17
N LEU A 102 19.57 34.38 -11.01
CA LEU A 102 20.52 35.42 -10.62
C LEU A 102 21.79 35.39 -11.48
N PRO A 103 22.43 36.55 -11.72
CA PRO A 103 23.77 36.61 -12.31
C PRO A 103 24.78 35.78 -11.49
N GLN A 104 25.80 35.19 -12.13
CA GLN A 104 26.78 34.31 -11.46
C GLN A 104 27.41 34.95 -10.21
N ASP A 105 27.68 36.25 -10.26
CA ASP A 105 28.30 37.01 -9.16
C ASP A 105 27.37 37.21 -7.94
N GLN A 106 26.07 36.98 -8.10
CA GLN A 106 25.05 37.08 -7.05
C GLN A 106 24.45 35.72 -6.68
N LYS A 107 24.94 34.63 -7.28
CA LYS A 107 24.44 33.30 -6.95
C LYS A 107 24.91 32.91 -5.54
N PRO A 108 24.00 32.43 -4.69
CA PRO A 108 24.39 31.88 -3.40
C PRO A 108 25.39 30.73 -3.56
N ALA A 109 26.33 30.60 -2.62
CA ALA A 109 27.33 29.53 -2.63
C ALA A 109 26.70 28.12 -2.67
N TRP A 110 25.50 27.96 -2.09
CA TRP A 110 24.75 26.69 -2.11
C TRP A 110 24.26 26.26 -3.50
N VAL A 111 24.22 27.16 -4.49
CA VAL A 111 23.88 26.83 -5.88
C VAL A 111 25.10 26.26 -6.63
N GLN A 112 26.30 26.43 -6.09
CA GLN A 112 27.55 25.97 -6.71
C GLN A 112 28.18 24.78 -5.97
N ASP A 113 27.91 24.64 -4.67
CA ASP A 113 28.42 23.54 -3.84
C ASP A 113 27.33 22.51 -3.51
N TRP A 114 27.63 21.23 -3.73
CA TRP A 114 26.67 20.13 -3.51
C TRP A 114 26.34 19.93 -2.03
N SER A 115 27.31 20.12 -1.13
CA SER A 115 27.12 19.91 0.30
C SER A 115 26.21 20.98 0.88
N LEU A 116 26.47 22.24 0.52
CA LEU A 116 25.61 23.37 0.92
C LEU A 116 24.22 23.27 0.29
N PHE A 117 24.10 22.80 -0.95
CA PHE A 117 22.81 22.51 -1.56
C PHE A 117 22.01 21.50 -0.73
N LYS A 118 22.65 20.41 -0.26
CA LYS A 118 22.00 19.40 0.58
C LYS A 118 21.52 19.97 1.90
N GLU A 119 22.30 20.83 2.55
CA GLU A 119 21.90 21.49 3.80
C GLU A 119 20.69 22.40 3.61
N GLU A 120 20.70 23.24 2.58
CA GLU A 120 19.56 24.12 2.27
C GLU A 120 18.32 23.34 1.83
N PHE A 121 18.49 22.28 1.04
CA PHE A 121 17.40 21.38 0.66
C PHE A 121 16.78 20.73 1.90
N LYS A 122 17.61 20.24 2.83
CA LYS A 122 17.15 19.71 4.11
C LYS A 122 16.44 20.77 4.93
N ARG A 123 17.01 21.96 5.09
CA ARG A 123 16.38 23.07 5.82
C ARG A 123 14.98 23.40 5.30
N MET A 124 14.76 23.28 3.98
CA MET A 124 13.47 23.60 3.37
C MET A 124 12.46 22.45 3.35
N PHE A 125 12.89 21.24 2.98
CA PHE A 125 12.00 20.11 2.74
C PHE A 125 12.09 18.99 3.78
N GLU A 126 13.06 19.03 4.69
CA GLU A 126 13.11 18.10 5.81
C GLU A 126 12.01 18.43 6.83
N ASP A 127 11.40 17.37 7.37
CA ASP A 127 10.48 17.52 8.49
C ASP A 127 11.27 17.88 9.75
N THR A 128 11.06 19.08 10.30
CA THR A 128 11.77 19.55 11.50
C THR A 128 11.62 18.60 12.69
N ASN A 129 10.50 17.88 12.76
CA ASN A 129 10.17 16.95 13.84
C ASN A 129 9.97 15.51 13.32
N ILE A 130 10.92 14.96 12.55
CA ILE A 130 10.84 13.58 12.01
C ILE A 130 10.46 12.57 13.10
N ILE A 131 11.07 12.68 14.29
CA ILE A 131 10.85 11.77 15.42
C ILE A 131 9.40 11.85 15.92
N GLU A 132 8.85 13.06 16.09
CA GLU A 132 7.49 13.23 16.58
C GLU A 132 6.46 12.85 15.52
N THR A 133 6.70 13.21 14.26
CA THR A 133 5.88 12.80 13.11
C THR A 133 5.85 11.28 13.01
N ALA A 134 7.00 10.61 13.12
CA ALA A 134 7.09 9.16 13.12
C ALA A 134 6.36 8.56 14.34
N ARG A 135 6.49 9.14 15.54
CA ARG A 135 5.76 8.71 16.74
C ARG A 135 4.24 8.79 16.53
N HIS A 136 3.76 9.90 15.99
CA HIS A 136 2.34 10.12 15.73
C HIS A 136 1.82 9.17 14.64
N LYS A 137 2.57 8.99 13.55
CA LYS A 137 2.26 8.03 12.49
C LYS A 137 2.19 6.61 13.05
N LEU A 138 3.15 6.16 13.87
CA LEU A 138 3.09 4.86 14.54
C LEU A 138 1.89 4.69 15.46
N LYS A 139 1.56 5.70 16.27
CA LYS A 139 0.42 5.65 17.19
C LYS A 139 -0.93 5.51 16.46
N THR A 140 -1.05 6.11 15.29
CA THR A 140 -2.27 6.10 14.45
C THR A 140 -2.29 4.98 13.41
N LEU A 141 -1.15 4.34 13.14
CA LEU A 141 -1.04 3.27 12.16
C LEU A 141 -1.85 2.05 12.60
N ARG A 142 -2.76 1.61 11.73
CA ARG A 142 -3.58 0.42 11.92
C ARG A 142 -3.50 -0.46 10.67
N GLN A 143 -3.57 -1.76 10.86
CA GLN A 143 -3.60 -2.72 9.76
C GLN A 143 -4.95 -2.62 9.03
N THR A 144 -4.98 -1.93 7.90
CA THR A 144 -6.16 -1.86 7.01
C THR A 144 -6.10 -2.93 5.91
N GLY A 145 -4.91 -3.10 5.30
CA GLY A 145 -4.62 -4.08 4.25
C GLY A 145 -3.99 -5.38 4.76
N SER A 146 -2.98 -5.85 4.06
CA SER A 146 -2.18 -7.02 4.46
C SER A 146 -1.28 -6.69 5.65
N ALA A 147 -0.97 -7.70 6.46
CA ALA A 147 -0.04 -7.58 7.56
C ALA A 147 1.38 -7.20 7.09
N THR A 148 1.79 -7.64 5.89
CA THR A 148 3.10 -7.26 5.30
C THR A 148 3.19 -5.77 5.04
N SER A 149 2.17 -5.17 4.40
CA SER A 149 2.16 -3.74 4.12
C SER A 149 2.16 -2.91 5.41
N TYR A 150 1.39 -3.36 6.41
CA TYR A 150 1.41 -2.76 7.74
C TYR A 150 2.79 -2.86 8.41
N ALA A 151 3.45 -4.02 8.36
CA ALA A 151 4.77 -4.23 8.91
C ALA A 151 5.85 -3.36 8.26
N THR A 152 5.82 -3.21 6.93
CA THR A 152 6.74 -2.33 6.21
C THR A 152 6.58 -0.86 6.63
N GLU A 153 5.35 -0.36 6.69
CA GLU A 153 5.08 1.01 7.14
C GLU A 153 5.47 1.24 8.61
N PHE A 154 5.19 0.26 9.47
CA PHE A 154 5.58 0.32 10.87
C PHE A 154 7.11 0.37 11.01
N GLN A 155 7.84 -0.52 10.33
CA GLN A 155 9.30 -0.54 10.36
C GLN A 155 9.92 0.75 9.79
N ARG A 156 9.33 1.29 8.71
CA ARG A 156 9.77 2.55 8.10
C ARG A 156 9.78 3.70 9.11
N HIS A 157 8.71 3.83 9.91
CA HIS A 157 8.65 4.87 10.94
C HIS A 157 9.45 4.50 12.18
N ALA A 158 9.42 3.24 12.61
CA ALA A 158 10.17 2.76 13.76
C ALA A 158 11.69 2.93 13.59
N ALA A 159 12.22 2.94 12.37
CA ALA A 159 13.64 3.19 12.13
C ALA A 159 14.14 4.53 12.70
N TYR A 160 13.27 5.53 12.80
CA TYR A 160 13.60 6.85 13.38
C TYR A 160 13.47 6.90 14.90
N LEU A 161 12.78 5.92 15.50
CA LEU A 161 12.59 5.83 16.94
C LEU A 161 13.43 4.66 17.45
N ASN A 162 14.54 4.96 18.13
CA ASN A 162 15.41 3.95 18.77
C ASN A 162 14.70 3.23 19.93
N TRP A 163 13.55 2.61 19.68
CA TRP A 163 12.74 1.86 20.62
C TRP A 163 13.34 0.48 20.85
N ASN A 164 13.14 -0.03 22.06
CA ASN A 164 13.48 -1.41 22.36
C ASN A 164 12.47 -2.37 21.73
N ASP A 165 12.88 -3.63 21.59
CA ASP A 165 12.05 -4.70 21.03
C ASP A 165 10.71 -4.85 21.74
N GLU A 166 10.65 -4.61 23.06
CA GLU A 166 9.42 -4.67 23.83
C GLU A 166 8.42 -3.58 23.45
N ALA A 167 8.86 -2.33 23.35
CA ALA A 167 8.00 -1.23 22.91
C ALA A 167 7.56 -1.41 21.46
N LEU A 168 8.44 -1.90 20.58
CA LEU A 168 8.10 -2.23 19.19
C LEU A 168 7.02 -3.30 19.12
N ARG A 169 7.16 -4.39 19.90
CA ARG A 169 6.15 -5.45 19.97
C ARG A 169 4.80 -4.94 20.47
N HIS A 170 4.78 -4.17 21.55
CA HIS A 170 3.53 -3.65 22.12
C HIS A 170 2.80 -2.75 21.11
N ASN A 171 3.50 -1.75 20.57
CA ASN A 171 2.88 -0.80 19.63
C ASN A 171 2.47 -1.46 18.31
N PHE A 172 3.23 -2.44 17.83
CA PHE A 172 2.88 -3.21 16.63
C PHE A 172 1.65 -4.09 16.88
N PHE A 173 1.62 -4.78 18.02
CA PHE A 173 0.49 -5.64 18.39
C PHE A 173 -0.81 -4.84 18.51
N ASP A 174 -0.76 -3.64 19.10
CA ASP A 174 -1.93 -2.75 19.22
C ASP A 174 -2.55 -2.38 17.87
N GLY A 175 -1.74 -2.23 16.83
CA GLY A 175 -2.19 -1.81 15.51
C GLY A 175 -2.65 -2.93 14.57
N LEU A 176 -2.45 -4.20 14.92
CA LEU A 176 -2.93 -5.35 14.13
C LEU A 176 -4.47 -5.44 14.08
N LYS A 177 -5.00 -6.23 13.15
CA LYS A 177 -6.42 -6.60 13.12
C LYS A 177 -6.76 -7.55 14.27
N ASP A 178 -7.94 -7.37 14.86
CA ASP A 178 -8.37 -8.21 15.99
C ASP A 178 -8.43 -9.70 15.64
N ASP A 179 -8.86 -10.05 14.42
CA ASP A 179 -8.85 -11.44 13.93
C ASP A 179 -7.45 -12.08 13.96
N VAL A 180 -6.42 -11.28 13.68
CA VAL A 180 -5.02 -11.71 13.68
C VAL A 180 -4.51 -11.76 15.13
N LYS A 181 -4.84 -10.76 15.95
CA LYS A 181 -4.50 -10.73 17.39
C LYS A 181 -5.02 -11.97 18.12
N ASP A 182 -6.28 -12.36 17.93
CA ASP A 182 -6.90 -13.50 18.59
C ASP A 182 -6.14 -14.81 18.35
N LYS A 183 -5.56 -14.98 17.15
CA LYS A 183 -4.75 -16.15 16.80
C LYS A 183 -3.34 -16.09 17.36
N ILE A 184 -2.79 -14.89 17.50
CA ILE A 184 -1.46 -14.63 18.06
C ILE A 184 -1.46 -14.75 19.59
N LEU A 185 -2.55 -14.38 20.27
CA LEU A 185 -2.77 -14.48 21.72
C LEU A 185 -2.84 -15.93 22.25
N THR A 186 -2.95 -16.92 21.36
CA THR A 186 -2.95 -18.35 21.73
C THR A 186 -1.49 -18.84 21.81
N PRO A 187 -1.11 -19.62 22.84
CA PRO A 187 -0.02 -19.39 23.83
C PRO A 187 1.40 -19.14 23.27
N ASN A 188 1.57 -18.22 22.32
CA ASN A 188 2.87 -17.85 21.79
C ASN A 188 3.37 -16.55 22.45
N ASN A 189 4.31 -16.69 23.38
CA ASN A 189 5.12 -15.57 23.84
C ASN A 189 6.21 -15.27 22.81
N PHE A 190 5.99 -14.26 21.97
CA PHE A 190 7.01 -13.77 21.04
C PHE A 190 8.06 -12.96 21.81
N LYS A 191 9.30 -13.44 21.81
CA LYS A 191 10.43 -12.77 22.50
C LYS A 191 11.05 -11.65 21.67
N THR A 192 10.95 -11.74 20.35
CA THR A 192 11.59 -10.80 19.41
C THR A 192 10.54 -10.13 18.53
N PHE A 193 10.77 -8.87 18.16
CA PHE A 193 9.88 -8.14 17.26
C PHE A 193 9.72 -8.83 15.90
N GLY A 194 10.82 -9.34 15.33
CA GLY A 194 10.80 -10.10 14.07
C GLY A 194 9.88 -11.33 14.10
N ASP A 195 9.85 -12.07 15.21
CA ASP A 195 8.99 -13.24 15.35
C ASP A 195 7.50 -12.86 15.32
N LEU A 196 7.15 -11.76 16.00
CA LEU A 196 5.79 -11.23 16.01
C LEU A 196 5.36 -10.81 14.59
N VAL A 197 6.23 -10.13 13.84
CA VAL A 197 5.96 -9.71 12.45
C VAL A 197 5.72 -10.94 11.56
N ASN A 198 6.62 -11.92 11.60
CA ASN A 198 6.52 -13.13 10.78
C ASN A 198 5.24 -13.93 11.07
N ASN A 199 4.88 -14.08 12.35
CA ASN A 199 3.66 -14.78 12.73
C ASN A 199 2.41 -13.98 12.35
N SER A 200 2.45 -12.65 12.44
CA SER A 200 1.35 -11.79 12.00
C SER A 200 1.07 -11.92 10.51
N ILE A 201 2.13 -11.93 9.69
CA ILE A 201 2.02 -12.16 8.24
C ILE A 201 1.45 -13.54 7.97
N LYS A 202 2.00 -14.58 8.60
CA LYS A 202 1.54 -15.96 8.44
C LYS A 202 0.05 -16.13 8.76
N TRP A 203 -0.42 -15.59 9.89
CA TRP A 203 -1.83 -15.71 10.28
C TRP A 203 -2.75 -14.85 9.41
N ASP A 204 -2.34 -13.65 9.00
CA ASP A 204 -3.10 -12.81 8.08
C ASP A 204 -3.29 -13.52 6.72
N ASP A 205 -2.24 -14.12 6.18
CA ASP A 205 -2.31 -14.90 4.94
C ASP A 205 -3.25 -16.12 5.08
N LEU A 206 -3.16 -16.86 6.19
CA LEU A 206 -4.04 -18.00 6.46
C LEU A 206 -5.51 -17.58 6.61
N LEU A 207 -5.77 -16.47 7.32
CA LEU A 207 -7.12 -15.92 7.47
C LEU A 207 -7.66 -15.41 6.14
N PHE A 208 -6.82 -14.78 5.33
CA PHE A 208 -7.16 -14.33 3.99
C PHE A 208 -7.48 -15.51 3.05
N GLN A 209 -6.67 -16.57 3.08
CA GLN A 209 -6.94 -17.82 2.35
C GLN A 209 -8.25 -18.46 2.78
N ARG A 210 -8.55 -18.51 4.08
CA ARG A 210 -9.83 -19.00 4.60
C ARG A 210 -11.02 -18.19 4.10
N ARG A 211 -10.89 -16.85 4.01
CA ARG A 211 -11.93 -15.95 3.48
C ARG A 211 -12.15 -16.14 1.99
N LYS A 212 -11.08 -16.38 1.22
CA LYS A 212 -11.16 -16.65 -0.22
C LYS A 212 -11.63 -18.08 -0.54
N GLY A 213 -11.30 -19.05 0.31
CA GLY A 213 -11.57 -20.47 0.14
C GLY A 213 -12.98 -20.94 0.53
N THR A 214 -13.88 -20.05 0.94
CA THR A 214 -15.27 -20.38 1.23
C THR A 214 -16.25 -19.78 0.21
N PRO A 215 -16.41 -20.38 -0.98
CA PRO A 215 -17.75 -20.45 -1.55
C PRO A 215 -18.56 -21.34 -0.61
N PHE A 216 -19.59 -20.76 0.02
CA PHE A 216 -20.72 -21.46 0.66
C PHE A 216 -20.62 -22.99 0.56
N HIS A 217 -20.25 -23.67 1.65
CA HIS A 217 -20.77 -25.00 1.90
C HIS A 217 -22.29 -24.84 1.94
N LYS A 218 -22.95 -24.96 0.77
CA LYS A 218 -24.31 -25.48 0.73
C LYS A 218 -24.20 -26.81 1.45
N ASN A 219 -24.83 -26.90 2.62
CA ASN A 219 -24.93 -28.12 3.42
C ASN A 219 -24.88 -29.34 2.50
N PRO A 220 -23.98 -30.32 2.73
CA PRO A 220 -24.16 -31.61 2.09
C PRO A 220 -25.51 -32.10 2.61
N THR A 221 -26.53 -32.06 1.75
CA THR A 221 -27.73 -32.85 1.96
C THR A 221 -27.23 -34.26 2.25
N PRO A 222 -27.59 -34.88 3.38
CA PRO A 222 -27.15 -36.23 3.66
C PRO A 222 -27.65 -37.08 2.50
N ALA A 223 -26.71 -37.68 1.77
CA ALA A 223 -27.01 -38.62 0.71
C ALA A 223 -27.92 -39.69 1.31
N ARG A 224 -29.17 -39.75 0.82
CA ARG A 224 -30.04 -40.88 1.10
C ARG A 224 -29.29 -42.12 0.60
N LEU A 225 -28.93 -43.00 1.53
CA LEU A 225 -28.60 -44.37 1.21
C LEU A 225 -29.87 -45.00 0.64
N ASP A 226 -29.92 -45.15 -0.69
CA ASP A 226 -30.97 -45.89 -1.37
C ASP A 226 -30.91 -47.35 -0.90
N THR A 227 -31.81 -47.69 0.03
CA THR A 227 -32.09 -49.08 0.41
C THR A 227 -33.17 -49.60 -0.53
N PRO A 228 -32.99 -50.74 -1.21
CA PRO A 228 -33.99 -51.24 -2.14
C PRO A 228 -35.26 -51.67 -1.40
N VAL A 229 -36.38 -51.10 -1.82
CA VAL A 229 -37.73 -51.40 -1.34
C VAL A 229 -38.11 -52.82 -1.74
N ILE A 230 -38.07 -53.76 -0.79
CA ILE A 230 -38.89 -54.97 -0.86
C ILE A 230 -40.19 -54.70 -0.11
N ARG A 231 -41.25 -54.59 -0.91
CA ARG A 231 -42.63 -54.39 -0.50
C ARG A 231 -43.18 -55.73 0.01
N ASN A 232 -43.47 -55.81 1.32
CA ASN A 232 -44.52 -56.68 1.84
C ASN A 232 -45.10 -56.09 3.13
N ARG A 233 -46.37 -55.69 3.07
CA ARG A 233 -47.25 -55.43 4.23
C ARG A 233 -47.89 -56.77 4.62
N PRO A 234 -48.19 -57.04 5.90
CA PRO A 234 -49.49 -56.58 6.42
C PRO A 234 -49.52 -56.09 7.89
N PHE A 235 -50.54 -55.27 8.15
CA PHE A 235 -51.30 -55.04 9.39
C PHE A 235 -50.79 -55.63 10.73
N THR A 236 -50.62 -54.79 11.76
CA THR A 236 -51.51 -54.67 12.94
C THR A 236 -50.97 -53.72 14.03
N PHE A 237 -51.91 -53.04 14.69
CA PHE A 237 -51.95 -52.56 16.09
C PHE A 237 -50.77 -51.78 16.73
N GLN A 238 -51.05 -50.51 17.09
CA GLN A 238 -50.54 -49.81 18.28
C GLN A 238 -51.00 -50.53 19.58
N PRO A 239 -50.50 -50.25 20.81
CA PRO A 239 -49.78 -49.04 21.27
C PRO A 239 -48.58 -49.32 22.22
N SER A 240 -47.82 -48.27 22.55
CA SER A 240 -46.96 -48.27 23.75
C SER A 240 -47.07 -46.96 24.51
N PHE A 241 -47.20 -47.12 25.82
CA PHE A 241 -47.60 -46.21 26.87
C PHE A 241 -46.45 -45.33 27.45
N ARG A 242 -46.89 -44.39 28.31
CA ARG A 242 -46.21 -43.69 29.43
C ARG A 242 -45.47 -42.38 29.06
N GLN A 243 -45.52 -41.30 29.84
CA GLN A 243 -46.15 -41.05 31.15
C GLN A 243 -46.41 -39.54 31.36
N ILE A 244 -47.61 -39.23 31.87
CA ILE A 244 -47.96 -38.34 32.99
C ILE A 244 -46.88 -37.35 33.45
N HIS A 245 -47.17 -36.04 33.39
CA HIS A 245 -46.97 -35.08 34.49
C HIS A 245 -47.94 -33.89 34.35
N THR A 246 -48.92 -33.84 35.26
CA THR A 246 -49.65 -32.63 35.71
C THR A 246 -48.80 -31.92 36.79
N PRO A 247 -48.98 -30.61 37.05
CA PRO A 247 -50.12 -30.16 37.87
C PRO A 247 -50.85 -28.92 37.35
N SER A 248 -52.11 -28.89 37.75
CA SER A 248 -53.10 -27.83 37.62
C SER A 248 -52.75 -26.54 38.35
N HIS A 249 -53.14 -25.44 37.72
CA HIS A 249 -53.86 -24.27 38.25
C HIS A 249 -53.73 -23.89 39.73
N THR A 250 -53.26 -22.66 39.96
CA THR A 250 -53.82 -21.77 40.99
C THR A 250 -53.91 -20.36 40.42
N SER A 251 -55.12 -19.81 40.45
CA SER A 251 -55.47 -18.44 40.12
C SER A 251 -55.62 -17.62 41.39
N THR A 252 -54.97 -16.46 41.49
CA THR A 252 -55.43 -15.37 42.34
C THR A 252 -54.93 -14.02 41.83
N SER A 253 -55.75 -13.02 42.09
CA SER A 253 -55.95 -11.75 41.38
C SER A 253 -55.27 -10.54 42.03
N ALA A 254 -55.18 -9.48 41.23
CA ALA A 254 -55.16 -8.04 41.56
C ALA A 254 -53.87 -7.42 42.13
N SER A 255 -53.30 -6.46 41.39
CA SER A 255 -53.21 -5.05 41.82
C SER A 255 -52.43 -4.18 40.82
N ALA A 256 -52.99 -3.00 40.58
CA ALA A 256 -52.50 -1.78 39.92
C ALA A 256 -50.98 -1.57 39.77
N GLY A 257 -50.57 -1.12 38.57
CA GLY A 257 -49.29 -0.47 38.27
C GLY A 257 -49.29 0.07 36.82
N PRO A 258 -48.72 1.26 36.55
CA PRO A 258 -49.12 2.11 35.42
C PRO A 258 -48.54 1.67 34.07
N THR A 259 -49.34 1.89 33.03
CA THR A 259 -49.02 1.76 31.61
C THR A 259 -47.75 2.55 31.22
N PRO A 260 -46.78 1.95 30.51
CA PRO A 260 -45.71 2.71 29.88
C PRO A 260 -46.30 3.57 28.75
N MET A 261 -45.94 4.85 28.72
CA MET A 261 -46.27 5.77 27.63
C MET A 261 -45.79 5.23 26.29
N GLU A 262 -46.71 5.20 25.33
CA GLU A 262 -46.48 4.91 23.93
C GLU A 262 -45.64 6.06 23.34
N VAL A 263 -44.32 5.86 23.28
CA VAL A 263 -43.44 6.72 22.50
C VAL A 263 -43.50 6.26 21.05
N ASP A 264 -43.84 7.19 20.15
CA ASP A 264 -43.81 7.06 18.70
C ASP A 264 -42.43 6.58 18.20
N ALA A 265 -42.22 5.28 18.26
CA ALA A 265 -41.08 4.61 17.68
C ALA A 265 -41.42 4.29 16.22
N VAL A 266 -40.83 5.08 15.33
CA VAL A 266 -40.63 4.79 13.91
C VAL A 266 -40.32 3.29 13.76
N ARG A 267 -41.32 2.51 13.31
CA ARG A 267 -41.19 1.05 13.14
C ARG A 267 -39.96 0.75 12.28
N PRO A 268 -38.97 -0.03 12.79
CA PRO A 268 -37.91 -0.57 11.95
C PRO A 268 -38.57 -1.42 10.87
N ARG A 269 -38.33 -1.08 9.60
CA ARG A 269 -39.14 -1.57 8.48
C ARG A 269 -39.17 -3.08 8.25
N PHE A 270 -38.35 -3.92 8.90
CA PHE A 270 -38.43 -5.37 8.74
C PHE A 270 -37.83 -6.13 9.94
N SER A 271 -38.67 -6.54 10.89
CA SER A 271 -38.30 -7.61 11.83
C SER A 271 -38.37 -8.96 11.09
N PRO A 272 -37.40 -9.88 11.28
CA PRO A 272 -37.50 -11.24 10.76
C PRO A 272 -38.79 -11.90 11.27
N LEU A 273 -39.59 -12.47 10.36
CA LEU A 273 -40.82 -13.18 10.74
C LEU A 273 -40.49 -14.33 11.68
N THR A 274 -41.28 -14.48 12.75
CA THR A 274 -41.23 -15.66 13.61
C THR A 274 -41.63 -16.91 12.83
N ASN A 275 -41.19 -18.08 13.29
CA ASN A 275 -41.48 -19.35 12.61
C ASN A 275 -42.99 -19.65 12.56
N GLU A 276 -43.74 -19.24 13.58
CA GLU A 276 -45.20 -19.37 13.67
C GLU A 276 -45.92 -18.47 12.66
N GLU A 277 -45.45 -17.23 12.48
CA GLU A 277 -46.06 -16.33 11.51
C GLU A 277 -45.75 -16.74 10.07
N ARG A 278 -44.59 -17.37 9.85
CA ARG A 278 -44.22 -17.95 8.56
C ARG A 278 -45.14 -19.10 8.15
N THR A 279 -45.42 -20.03 9.05
CA THR A 279 -46.31 -21.18 8.75
C THR A 279 -47.73 -20.70 8.52
N PHE A 280 -48.22 -19.75 9.32
CA PHE A 280 -49.52 -19.13 9.11
C PHE A 280 -49.65 -18.46 7.73
N ARG A 281 -48.63 -17.70 7.31
CA ARG A 281 -48.64 -17.04 5.98
C ARG A 281 -48.53 -18.05 4.83
N ILE A 282 -47.81 -19.16 5.00
CA ILE A 282 -47.75 -20.24 4.00
C ILE A 282 -49.12 -20.93 3.87
N ASN A 283 -49.75 -21.28 4.99
CA ASN A 283 -51.04 -21.98 5.00
C ASN A 283 -52.16 -21.13 4.38
N ASN A 284 -52.13 -19.82 4.61
CA ASN A 284 -53.13 -18.89 4.08
C ASN A 284 -52.74 -18.25 2.73
N LYS A 285 -51.67 -18.73 2.07
CA LYS A 285 -51.17 -18.21 0.78
C LYS A 285 -50.95 -16.67 0.79
N LEU A 286 -50.47 -16.14 1.92
CA LEU A 286 -50.14 -14.74 2.11
C LEU A 286 -48.66 -14.48 1.74
N CYS A 287 -48.38 -13.29 1.23
CA CYS A 287 -47.03 -12.90 0.87
C CYS A 287 -46.10 -12.87 2.10
N LEU A 288 -44.98 -13.59 2.04
CA LEU A 288 -43.99 -13.64 3.12
C LEU A 288 -43.30 -12.28 3.38
N TYR A 289 -43.37 -11.34 2.43
CA TYR A 289 -42.75 -10.02 2.57
C TYR A 289 -43.72 -8.95 3.07
N CYS A 290 -44.94 -8.86 2.49
CA CYS A 290 -45.89 -7.79 2.82
C CYS A 290 -47.19 -8.27 3.50
N GLY A 291 -47.38 -9.59 3.69
CA GLY A 291 -48.54 -10.16 4.38
C GLY A 291 -49.87 -10.14 3.60
N LYS A 292 -49.90 -9.61 2.37
CA LYS A 292 -51.13 -9.53 1.55
C LYS A 292 -51.45 -10.85 0.82
N PRO A 293 -52.72 -11.22 0.64
CA PRO A 293 -53.13 -12.39 -0.14
C PRO A 293 -52.92 -12.19 -1.65
N GLY A 294 -52.81 -13.29 -2.39
CA GLY A 294 -52.86 -13.30 -3.86
C GLY A 294 -51.52 -13.22 -4.59
N HIS A 295 -50.39 -13.10 -3.89
CA HIS A 295 -49.05 -13.18 -4.50
C HIS A 295 -48.00 -13.70 -3.51
N MET A 296 -46.97 -14.36 -4.02
CA MET A 296 -45.84 -14.79 -3.19
C MET A 296 -44.75 -13.71 -3.11
N ALA A 297 -43.78 -13.86 -2.19
CA ALA A 297 -42.72 -12.87 -2.00
C ALA A 297 -41.85 -12.62 -3.23
N HIS A 298 -41.89 -13.48 -4.26
CA HIS A 298 -41.22 -13.26 -5.53
C HIS A 298 -41.95 -12.24 -6.43
N GLU A 299 -43.27 -12.20 -6.36
CA GLU A 299 -44.16 -11.34 -7.17
C GLU A 299 -44.61 -10.10 -6.38
N CYS A 300 -43.99 -9.84 -5.23
CA CYS A 300 -44.35 -8.72 -4.39
C CYS A 300 -43.81 -7.41 -4.98
N ARG A 301 -44.72 -6.55 -5.46
CA ARG A 301 -44.41 -5.20 -5.95
C ARG A 301 -43.65 -4.34 -4.94
N VAL A 302 -43.88 -4.53 -3.64
CA VAL A 302 -43.15 -3.82 -2.57
C VAL A 302 -41.68 -4.26 -2.51
N ARG A 303 -41.39 -5.52 -2.88
CA ARG A 303 -40.03 -6.06 -2.95
C ARG A 303 -39.30 -5.65 -4.23
N SER A 304 -40.00 -5.50 -5.36
CA SER A 304 -39.38 -5.03 -6.62
C SER A 304 -38.94 -3.56 -6.54
N ASN A 305 -39.75 -2.70 -5.89
CA ASN A 305 -39.42 -1.28 -5.73
C ASN A 305 -38.22 -1.01 -4.80
N ASN A 306 -37.83 -1.98 -3.97
CA ASN A 306 -36.69 -1.86 -3.05
C ASN A 306 -35.40 -2.52 -3.59
N ARG A 307 -35.38 -3.01 -4.83
CA ARG A 307 -34.13 -3.45 -5.48
C ARG A 307 -33.40 -2.24 -6.06
N THR A 308 -32.36 -1.77 -5.38
CA THR A 308 -31.37 -0.89 -6.00
C THR A 308 -30.64 -1.68 -7.10
N PRO A 309 -30.38 -1.09 -8.29
CA PRO A 309 -29.68 -1.79 -9.36
C PRO A 309 -28.20 -1.97 -8.97
N SER A 310 -27.80 -3.22 -8.69
CA SER A 310 -26.38 -3.58 -8.58
C SER A 310 -25.71 -3.45 -9.94
N LYS A 311 -24.65 -2.63 -10.01
CA LYS A 311 -23.77 -2.48 -11.18
C LYS A 311 -23.30 -3.85 -11.69
N VAL A 312 -23.69 -4.19 -12.91
CA VAL A 312 -23.08 -5.28 -13.69
C VAL A 312 -21.80 -4.72 -14.29
N ASN A 313 -20.64 -5.13 -13.78
CA ASN A 313 -19.38 -4.94 -14.48
C ASN A 313 -19.33 -5.94 -15.64
N ALA A 314 -19.59 -5.47 -16.86
CA ALA A 314 -19.30 -6.20 -18.08
C ALA A 314 -17.78 -6.16 -18.31
N THR A 315 -17.12 -7.31 -18.15
CA THR A 315 -15.75 -7.53 -18.60
C THR A 315 -15.74 -7.56 -20.13
N ILE A 316 -15.23 -6.48 -20.75
CA ILE A 316 -14.91 -6.45 -22.18
C ILE A 316 -13.58 -7.20 -22.35
N ASN A 317 -13.66 -8.41 -22.91
CA ASN A 317 -12.50 -9.14 -23.42
C ASN A 317 -12.05 -8.47 -24.73
N ASN A 318 -10.92 -7.78 -24.68
CA ASN A 318 -10.23 -7.24 -25.85
C ASN A 318 -9.29 -8.31 -26.41
N ASN A 319 -9.71 -9.01 -27.47
CA ASN A 319 -8.80 -9.79 -28.32
C ASN A 319 -8.48 -8.95 -29.56
N ASN A 320 -7.28 -8.37 -29.56
CA ASN A 320 -6.64 -7.77 -30.73
C ASN A 320 -6.30 -8.88 -31.74
N ASN A 321 -6.89 -8.80 -32.94
CA ASN A 321 -6.34 -9.45 -34.13
C ASN A 321 -6.10 -8.38 -35.20
N ASN A 322 -4.82 -8.13 -35.45
CA ASN A 322 -4.30 -7.36 -36.58
C ASN A 322 -4.76 -8.00 -37.90
N ASN A 323 -5.23 -7.19 -38.84
CA ASN A 323 -5.04 -7.45 -40.26
C ASN A 323 -5.00 -6.14 -41.05
N ASN A 324 -3.81 -5.88 -41.59
CA ASN A 324 -3.52 -4.88 -42.61
C ASN A 324 -4.29 -5.20 -43.89
N ASN A 325 -4.95 -4.20 -44.49
CA ASN A 325 -5.00 -4.00 -45.94
C ASN A 325 -5.69 -2.67 -46.27
N THR A 326 -4.89 -1.69 -46.72
CA THR A 326 -5.36 -0.47 -47.40
C THR A 326 -4.97 -0.54 -48.87
N PRO A 327 -5.88 -0.31 -49.83
CA PRO A 327 -5.53 0.00 -51.19
C PRO A 327 -5.54 1.52 -51.48
N VAL A 328 -4.54 1.90 -52.28
CA VAL A 328 -4.14 3.17 -52.92
C VAL A 328 -5.31 4.03 -53.48
N PRO A 329 -5.22 5.38 -53.45
CA PRO A 329 -6.22 6.28 -54.00
C PRO A 329 -6.04 6.47 -55.52
N LYS A 330 -7.16 6.43 -56.28
CA LYS A 330 -7.21 6.83 -57.68
C LYS A 330 -7.58 8.30 -57.80
N ASN A 331 -6.75 9.05 -58.52
CA ASN A 331 -7.00 10.41 -58.95
C ASN A 331 -7.02 10.42 -60.49
N SER A 332 -8.16 10.71 -61.14
CA SER A 332 -8.20 11.08 -62.58
C SER A 332 -9.50 11.78 -62.99
N LYS A 333 -9.37 13.11 -63.16
CA LYS A 333 -9.95 14.01 -64.18
C LYS A 333 -11.47 14.30 -64.31
N PRO A 334 -11.81 15.53 -64.75
CA PRO A 334 -13.17 16.01 -65.00
C PRO A 334 -13.59 15.91 -66.49
N GLN A 335 -14.90 15.90 -66.70
CA GLN A 335 -15.66 16.12 -67.95
C GLN A 335 -17.03 16.64 -67.48
N VAL A 336 -17.70 17.64 -68.03
CA VAL A 336 -17.55 18.58 -69.16
C VAL A 336 -18.27 19.85 -68.74
#